data_AF-A0AAU5RBA3-F1
#
_entry.id   AF-A0AAU5RBA3-F1
#
_cell.length_a   1.000
_cell.length_b   1.000
_cell.length_c   1.000
_cell.angle_alpha   90.00
_cell.angle_beta   90.00
_cell.angle_gamma   90.00
#
_symmetry.space_group_name_H-M   'P 1'
#
loop_
_entity.id
_entity.type
_entity.pdbx_description
1 polymer ?
#
loop_
_entity_poly.entity_id
_entity_poly.type
_entity_poly.pdbx_seq_one_letter_code
_entity_poly.pdbx_strand_id
1 'polypeptide(L)'
;MVPAVAAAVLMLATGCDVWEQQELARADIAGTWTGGDAGTLRFEEDGTVVVTDLAVYDNDGDKVSSCSGTGEWGVYPDDEAANSLWTTVCDGNPWKFGGSKEHPKMRRGVGNPDRGNVQTLSREE
;
A
#
# COMPACT_ATOMS: atom_id res chain seq x y z
N MET A 1 -10.23 -2.89 57.19
CA MET A 1 -10.48 -1.93 56.09
C MET A 1 -9.15 -1.30 55.72
N VAL A 2 -8.60 -1.67 54.56
CA VAL A 2 -7.48 -0.95 53.91
C VAL A 2 -7.74 -1.08 52.42
N PRO A 3 -8.02 -0.01 51.65
CA PRO A 3 -8.15 -0.14 50.21
C PRO A 3 -6.75 -0.04 49.60
N ALA A 4 -6.34 -1.08 48.89
CA ALA A 4 -5.18 -1.04 48.02
C ALA A 4 -5.55 -0.23 46.77
N VAL A 5 -4.93 0.93 46.60
CA VAL A 5 -5.08 1.76 45.41
C VAL A 5 -4.19 1.17 44.32
N ALA A 6 -4.80 0.53 43.32
CA ALA A 6 -4.11 0.07 42.13
C ALA A 6 -3.77 1.29 41.25
N ALA A 7 -2.49 1.64 41.19
CA ALA A 7 -1.99 2.64 40.25
C ALA A 7 -1.96 2.02 38.85
N ALA A 8 -2.87 2.46 37.97
CA ALA A 8 -2.80 2.16 36.55
C ALA A 8 -1.69 3.02 35.92
N VAL A 9 -0.59 2.39 35.53
CA VAL A 9 0.46 3.04 34.74
C VAL A 9 0.02 2.99 33.27
N LEU A 10 -0.45 4.11 32.75
CA LEU A 10 -0.67 4.30 31.32
C LEU A 10 0.69 4.42 30.63
N MET A 11 1.14 3.34 29.99
CA MET A 11 2.28 3.41 29.07
C MET A 11 1.82 4.11 27.80
N LEU A 12 2.26 5.35 27.60
CA LEU A 12 2.12 6.07 26.35
C LEU A 12 3.06 5.41 25.33
N ALA A 13 2.50 4.55 24.47
CA ALA A 13 3.18 4.10 23.27
C ALA A 13 3.30 5.32 22.34
N THR A 14 4.45 5.99 22.36
CA THR A 14 4.83 6.92 21.30
C THR A 14 5.01 6.09 20.03
N GLY A 15 3.94 5.97 19.25
CA GLY A 15 3.94 5.31 17.96
C GLY A 15 4.84 6.08 17.01
N CYS A 16 6.08 5.64 16.84
CA CYS A 16 6.65 5.66 15.51
C CYS A 16 5.82 4.66 14.72
N ASP A 17 4.91 5.12 13.86
CA ASP A 17 4.20 4.28 12.90
C ASP A 17 5.21 3.64 11.93
N VAL A 18 5.90 2.61 12.42
CA VAL A 18 6.76 1.76 11.61
C VAL A 18 5.84 1.04 10.65
N TRP A 19 6.10 1.19 9.35
CA TRP A 19 5.40 0.40 8.34
C TRP A 19 5.61 -1.08 8.63
N GLU A 20 4.55 -1.74 9.07
CA GLU A 20 4.54 -3.18 9.25
C GLU A 20 4.24 -3.81 7.88
N GLN A 21 5.28 -4.36 7.26
CA GLN A 21 5.16 -5.06 5.99
C GLN A 21 4.33 -6.32 6.20
N GLN A 22 3.46 -6.63 5.24
CA GLN A 22 2.59 -7.79 5.29
C GLN A 22 2.75 -8.62 4.03
N GLU A 23 2.69 -9.93 4.22
CA GLU A 23 2.53 -10.90 3.15
C GLU A 23 1.04 -11.10 2.92
N LEU A 24 0.60 -10.99 1.67
CA LEU A 24 -0.79 -11.24 1.27
C LEU A 24 -0.83 -12.40 0.28
N ALA A 25 -1.84 -13.27 0.39
CA ALA A 25 -2.12 -14.24 -0.65
C ALA A 25 -2.66 -13.51 -1.88
N ARG A 26 -2.54 -14.12 -3.07
CA ARG A 26 -3.03 -13.51 -4.32
C ARG A 26 -4.53 -13.17 -4.27
N ALA A 27 -5.34 -14.05 -3.67
CA ALA A 27 -6.77 -13.83 -3.46
C ALA A 27 -7.03 -12.62 -2.55
N ASP A 28 -6.16 -12.40 -1.56
CA ASP A 28 -6.24 -11.22 -0.71
C ASP A 28 -5.84 -9.96 -1.48
N ILE A 29 -5.05 -10.01 -2.56
CA ILE A 29 -4.63 -8.82 -3.31
C ILE A 29 -5.74 -8.31 -4.25
N ALA A 30 -6.57 -9.20 -4.77
CA ALA A 30 -7.68 -8.84 -5.64
C ALA A 30 -8.65 -7.85 -4.96
N GLY A 31 -9.26 -6.97 -5.76
CA GLY A 31 -10.15 -5.91 -5.30
C GLY A 31 -9.69 -4.50 -5.67
N THR A 32 -10.42 -3.51 -5.19
CA THR A 32 -10.15 -2.09 -5.46
C THR A 32 -9.30 -1.47 -4.37
N TRP A 33 -8.28 -0.72 -4.79
CA TRP A 33 -7.38 0.03 -3.95
C TRP A 33 -7.39 1.51 -4.38
N THR A 34 -7.56 2.42 -3.43
CA THR A 34 -7.65 3.86 -3.69
C THR A 34 -6.81 4.67 -2.70
N GLY A 35 -6.30 5.81 -3.13
CA GLY A 35 -5.61 6.78 -2.27
C GLY A 35 -6.11 8.20 -2.47
N GLY A 36 -7.40 8.36 -2.76
CA GLY A 36 -7.99 9.66 -3.08
C GLY A 36 -7.34 10.25 -4.34
N ASP A 37 -6.66 11.39 -4.20
CA ASP A 37 -5.97 12.08 -5.30
C ASP A 37 -4.82 11.27 -5.93
N ALA A 38 -4.40 10.19 -5.28
CA ALA A 38 -3.41 9.25 -5.80
C ALA A 38 -3.97 8.33 -6.89
N GLY A 39 -5.29 8.22 -7.05
CA GLY A 39 -5.95 7.36 -8.05
C GLY A 39 -6.38 5.99 -7.51
N THR A 40 -6.79 5.12 -8.43
CA THR A 40 -7.40 3.82 -8.14
C THR A 40 -6.80 2.69 -8.98
N LEU A 41 -6.54 1.55 -8.34
CA LEU A 41 -6.19 0.28 -8.99
C LEU A 41 -7.22 -0.77 -8.63
N ARG A 42 -7.76 -1.47 -9.63
CA ARG A 42 -8.61 -2.64 -9.43
C ARG A 42 -7.88 -3.88 -9.95
N PHE A 43 -7.51 -4.78 -9.04
CA PHE A 43 -6.88 -6.06 -9.38
C PHE A 43 -7.94 -7.14 -9.47
N GLU A 44 -8.02 -7.81 -10.60
CA GLU A 44 -8.86 -8.99 -10.81
C GLU A 44 -8.06 -10.27 -10.51
N GLU A 45 -8.72 -11.31 -10.01
CA GLU A 45 -8.08 -12.61 -9.68
C GLU A 45 -7.43 -13.29 -10.89
N ASP A 46 -7.92 -13.01 -12.10
CA ASP A 46 -7.39 -13.55 -13.35
C ASP A 46 -6.02 -12.97 -13.75
N GLY A 47 -5.55 -11.92 -13.05
CA GLY A 47 -4.31 -11.21 -13.37
C GLY A 47 -4.52 -9.91 -14.14
N THR A 48 -5.76 -9.51 -14.42
CA THR A 48 -6.05 -8.20 -15.02
C THR A 48 -5.98 -7.09 -13.98
N VAL A 49 -5.43 -5.94 -14.36
CA VAL A 49 -5.49 -4.71 -13.55
C VAL A 49 -6.11 -3.57 -14.36
N VAL A 50 -7.05 -2.85 -13.75
CA VAL A 50 -7.61 -1.61 -14.29
C VAL A 50 -7.13 -0.44 -13.44
N VAL A 51 -6.51 0.54 -14.08
CA VAL A 51 -5.95 1.73 -13.43
C VAL A 51 -6.73 2.97 -13.86
N THR A 52 -7.14 3.77 -12.89
CA THR A 52 -7.86 5.04 -13.11
C THR A 52 -7.14 6.16 -12.38
N ASP A 53 -6.70 7.17 -13.13
CA ASP A 53 -6.12 8.43 -12.65
C ASP A 53 -4.98 8.27 -11.63
N LEU A 54 -4.17 7.21 -11.80
CA LEU A 54 -3.04 6.94 -10.93
C LEU A 54 -2.00 8.06 -11.04
N ALA A 55 -1.71 8.72 -9.92
CA ALA A 55 -0.77 9.83 -9.89
C ALA A 55 0.64 9.38 -10.33
N VAL A 56 1.26 10.20 -11.18
CA VAL A 56 2.64 10.09 -11.64
C VAL A 56 3.44 11.24 -11.03
N TYR A 57 4.61 10.92 -10.51
CA TYR A 57 5.46 11.85 -9.76
C TYR A 57 6.79 12.06 -10.46
N ASP A 58 7.33 13.27 -10.37
CA ASP A 58 8.71 13.56 -10.79
C ASP A 58 9.73 13.21 -9.69
N ASN A 59 11.00 13.55 -9.93
CA ASN A 59 12.10 13.25 -9.00
C ASN A 59 12.04 14.05 -7.69
N ASP A 60 11.35 15.19 -7.66
CA ASP A 60 11.16 15.97 -6.44
C ASP A 60 10.01 15.40 -5.58
N GLY A 61 9.19 14.54 -6.17
CA GLY A 61 8.03 13.90 -5.54
C GLY A 61 6.74 14.68 -5.77
N ASP A 62 6.73 15.62 -6.72
CA ASP A 62 5.55 16.39 -7.09
C ASP A 62 4.73 15.62 -8.12
N LYS A 63 3.39 15.66 -7.97
CA LYS A 63 2.47 15.06 -8.95
C LYS A 63 2.52 15.89 -10.23
N VAL A 64 2.94 15.26 -11.33
CA VAL A 64 3.09 15.93 -12.64
C VAL A 64 2.05 15.50 -13.66
N SER A 65 1.47 14.32 -13.51
CA SER A 65 0.42 13.82 -14.39
C SER A 65 -0.38 12.68 -13.73
N SER A 66 -1.30 12.09 -14.49
CA SER A 66 -1.98 10.84 -14.14
C SER A 66 -1.86 9.82 -15.28
N CYS A 67 -1.99 8.55 -14.92
CA CYS A 67 -2.02 7.43 -15.84
C CYS A 67 -3.28 6.58 -15.61
N SER A 68 -3.89 6.14 -16.71
CA SER A 68 -5.06 5.25 -16.73
C SER A 68 -4.88 4.19 -17.80
N GLY A 69 -5.46 3.01 -17.61
CA GLY A 69 -5.42 1.95 -18.59
C GLY A 69 -5.75 0.59 -18.02
N THR A 70 -5.63 -0.43 -18.87
CA THR A 70 -5.80 -1.83 -18.49
C THR A 70 -4.54 -2.59 -18.84
N GLY A 71 -4.11 -3.48 -17.96
CA GLY A 71 -2.95 -4.32 -18.16
C GLY A 71 -3.04 -5.58 -17.32
N GLU A 72 -1.89 -6.16 -17.08
CA GLU A 72 -1.72 -7.36 -16.28
C GLU A 72 -0.95 -7.02 -15.01
N TRP A 73 -1.17 -7.80 -13.95
CA TRP A 73 -0.41 -7.72 -12.72
C TRP A 73 0.08 -9.11 -12.30
N GLY A 74 1.15 -9.09 -11.52
CA GLY A 74 1.69 -10.29 -10.90
C GLY A 74 2.45 -9.95 -9.64
N VAL A 75 2.85 -11.00 -8.92
CA VAL A 75 3.69 -10.90 -7.72
C VAL A 75 5.10 -11.32 -8.08
N TYR A 76 6.10 -10.68 -7.48
CA TYR A 76 7.47 -11.21 -7.55
C TYR A 76 7.55 -12.48 -6.67
N PRO A 77 8.28 -13.52 -7.09
CA PRO A 77 8.15 -14.87 -6.54
C PRO A 77 8.50 -14.96 -5.06
N ASP A 78 7.45 -15.20 -4.26
CA ASP A 78 7.32 -16.16 -3.14
C ASP A 78 5.83 -16.58 -3.16
N ASP A 79 5.50 -17.64 -3.92
CA ASP A 79 4.16 -17.91 -4.50
C ASP A 79 2.98 -18.06 -3.51
N GLU A 80 3.22 -18.20 -2.21
CA GLU A 80 2.17 -18.28 -1.18
C GLU A 80 1.99 -16.97 -0.39
N ALA A 81 2.97 -16.08 -0.43
CA ALA A 81 3.09 -14.90 0.41
C ALA A 81 3.80 -13.76 -0.34
N ALA A 82 3.04 -12.84 -0.93
CA ALA A 82 3.61 -11.78 -1.75
C ALA A 82 3.94 -10.52 -0.92
N ASN A 83 5.18 -10.06 -1.04
CA ASN A 83 5.64 -8.78 -0.47
C ASN A 83 5.69 -7.65 -1.51
N SER A 84 5.68 -7.97 -2.80
CA SER A 84 5.76 -6.99 -3.88
C SER A 84 5.02 -7.40 -5.14
N LEU A 85 4.36 -6.44 -5.78
CA LEU A 85 3.59 -6.63 -7.03
C LEU A 85 4.09 -5.71 -8.15
N TRP A 86 3.94 -6.17 -9.39
CA TRP A 86 4.21 -5.40 -10.60
C TRP A 86 2.95 -5.29 -11.48
N THR A 87 2.89 -4.28 -12.34
CA THR A 87 1.84 -4.06 -13.34
C THR A 87 2.47 -3.82 -14.71
N THR A 88 1.86 -4.27 -15.81
CA THR A 88 2.29 -3.92 -17.18
C THR A 88 1.73 -2.57 -17.66
N VAL A 89 0.92 -1.92 -16.83
CA VAL A 89 0.30 -0.62 -17.08
C VAL A 89 0.75 0.38 -16.02
N CYS A 90 0.89 1.65 -16.42
CA CYS A 90 1.32 2.75 -15.56
C CYS A 90 2.64 2.46 -14.83
N ASP A 91 3.72 2.39 -15.64
CA ASP A 91 5.09 2.12 -15.21
C ASP A 91 5.47 2.85 -13.91
N GLY A 92 6.21 2.16 -13.06
CA GLY A 92 6.69 2.70 -11.80
C GLY A 92 7.36 1.65 -10.92
N ASN A 93 7.73 2.07 -9.72
CA ASN A 93 8.28 1.14 -8.72
C ASN A 93 7.23 0.09 -8.32
N PRO A 94 7.65 -1.15 -8.02
CA PRO A 94 6.77 -2.18 -7.48
C PRO A 94 6.02 -1.69 -6.23
N TRP A 95 4.78 -2.12 -6.09
CA TRP A 95 4.03 -1.89 -4.86
C TRP A 95 4.47 -2.89 -3.80
N LYS A 96 4.45 -2.46 -2.53
CA LYS A 96 4.70 -3.28 -1.35
C LYS A 96 3.47 -3.28 -0.45
N PHE A 97 3.14 -4.42 0.11
CA PHE A 97 2.01 -4.58 1.03
C PHE A 97 2.40 -4.38 2.50
N GLY A 98 1.43 -3.92 3.28
CA GLY A 98 1.56 -3.68 4.71
C GLY A 98 0.26 -3.21 5.34
N GLY A 99 0.36 -2.61 6.52
CA GLY A 99 -0.82 -2.29 7.33
C GLY A 99 -1.28 -3.49 8.17
N SER A 100 -2.47 -3.42 8.74
CA SER A 100 -3.05 -4.56 9.47
C SER A 100 -3.85 -5.44 8.52
N LYS A 101 -4.14 -6.68 8.95
CA LYS A 101 -5.06 -7.57 8.21
C LYS A 101 -6.45 -6.94 8.01
N GLU A 102 -6.91 -6.16 8.98
CA GLU A 102 -8.20 -5.46 8.94
C GLU A 102 -8.17 -4.23 8.03
N HIS A 103 -7.02 -3.56 7.93
CA HIS A 103 -6.85 -2.34 7.13
C HIS A 103 -5.59 -2.44 6.26
N PRO A 104 -5.60 -3.32 5.23
CA PRO A 104 -4.44 -3.52 4.39
C PRO A 104 -4.16 -2.27 3.54
N LYS A 105 -2.88 -2.01 3.33
CA LYS A 105 -2.36 -0.90 2.53
C LYS A 105 -1.33 -1.42 1.55
N MET A 106 -1.19 -0.72 0.43
CA MET A 106 -0.05 -0.88 -0.46
C MET A 106 0.62 0.46 -0.71
N ARG A 107 1.94 0.43 -0.86
CA ARG A 107 2.73 1.64 -1.15
C ARG A 107 3.85 1.37 -2.15
N ARG A 108 4.21 2.39 -2.92
CA ARG A 108 5.42 2.38 -3.75
C ARG A 108 6.22 3.66 -3.52
N GLY A 109 7.54 3.56 -3.66
CA GLY A 109 8.40 4.75 -3.61
C GLY A 109 8.16 5.67 -4.80
N VAL A 110 8.21 6.97 -4.58
CA VAL A 110 8.07 8.00 -5.63
C VAL A 110 9.14 9.07 -5.49
N GLY A 111 9.51 9.70 -6.60
CA GLY A 111 10.60 10.67 -6.65
C GLY A 111 11.94 10.13 -6.18
N ASN A 112 12.77 11.00 -5.62
CA ASN A 112 14.10 10.65 -5.15
C ASN A 112 14.02 9.68 -3.95
N PRO A 113 14.64 8.48 -4.05
CA PRO A 113 14.58 7.47 -2.98
C PRO A 113 15.17 7.95 -1.65
N ASP A 114 16.14 8.87 -1.65
CA ASP A 114 16.76 9.42 -0.43
C ASP A 114 15.79 10.30 0.37
N ARG A 115 14.70 10.79 -0.26
CA ARG A 115 13.65 11.57 0.40
C ARG A 115 12.60 10.69 1.09
N GLY A 116 12.49 9.41 0.69
CA GLY A 116 11.54 8.47 1.28
C GLY A 116 10.06 8.78 0.97
N ASN A 117 9.77 9.55 -0.08
CA ASN A 117 8.40 9.83 -0.50
C ASN A 117 7.72 8.55 -0.99
N VAL A 118 6.45 8.35 -0.61
CA VAL A 118 5.66 7.18 -0.99
C VAL A 118 4.27 7.57 -1.47
N GLN A 119 3.81 6.89 -2.51
CA GLN A 119 2.40 6.83 -2.85
C GLN A 119 1.77 5.66 -2.10
N THR A 120 0.67 5.90 -1.39
CA THR A 120 -0.03 4.89 -0.59
C THR A 120 -1.47 4.76 -1.06
N LEU A 121 -1.95 3.53 -1.17
CA LEU A 121 -3.33 3.18 -1.47
C LEU A 121 -3.86 2.25 -0.37
N SER A 122 -5.12 2.42 -0.02
CA SER A 122 -5.86 1.58 0.92
C SER A 122 -6.89 0.76 0.18
N ARG A 123 -7.26 -0.40 0.72
CA ARG A 123 -8.40 -1.14 0.20
C ARG A 123 -9.66 -0.28 0.31
N GLU A 124 -10.48 -0.30 -0.73
CA GLU A 124 -11.86 0.16 -0.65
C GLU A 124 -12.67 -0.85 0.21
N GLU A 125 -13.42 -0.35 1.20
CA GLU A 125 -14.26 -1.19 2.08
C GLU A 125 -15.49 -1.75 1.38
#